data_AF-A0A2G2D428-F1
#
_entry.id   AF-A0A2G2D428-F1
#
_cell.length_a   1.000
_cell.length_b   1.000
_cell.length_c   1.000
_cell.angle_alpha   90.00
_cell.angle_beta   90.00
_cell.angle_gamma   90.00
#
_symmetry.space_group_name_H-M   'P 1'
#
loop_
_entity.id
_entity.type
_entity.pdbx_description
1 polymer ?
#
loop_
_entity_poly.entity_id
_entity_poly.type
_entity_poly.pdbx_seq_one_letter_code
_entity_poly.pdbx_strand_id
1 'polypeptide(L)' 'MSDKPLKPATDPKPAATAADPQLRYLGPVSTLDLPAKDGKPVSRSLVTGKAYSDLPADHQTVKNLIERKLLVPVKA' A
#
# COMPACT_ATOMS: atom_id res chain seq x y z
N MET A 1 5.43 39.74 -24.72
CA MET A 1 4.50 38.62 -24.52
C MET A 1 5.16 37.69 -23.53
N SER A 2 4.71 37.72 -22.28
CA SER A 2 5.41 37.13 -21.15
C SER A 2 4.80 35.79 -20.74
N ASP A 3 5.70 34.90 -20.33
CA ASP A 3 5.57 33.85 -19.33
C ASP A 3 4.81 32.53 -19.64
N LYS A 4 5.52 31.44 -19.32
CA LYS A 4 5.12 30.03 -19.17
C LYS A 4 4.10 29.90 -17.99
N PRO A 5 3.46 28.74 -17.68
CA PRO A 5 4.06 27.40 -17.65
C PRO A 5 3.21 26.28 -18.27
N LEU A 6 3.93 25.22 -18.69
CA LEU A 6 3.36 23.89 -18.88
C LEU A 6 2.70 23.47 -17.56
N LYS A 7 1.41 23.15 -17.61
CA LYS A 7 0.68 22.56 -16.51
C LYS A 7 1.35 21.21 -16.17
N PRO A 8 1.73 20.96 -14.90
CA PRO A 8 2.20 19.63 -14.51
C PRO A 8 1.08 18.61 -14.71
N ALA A 9 1.46 17.43 -15.20
CA ALA A 9 0.60 16.27 -15.32
C ALA A 9 0.07 15.87 -13.95
N THR A 10 -1.16 16.27 -13.65
CA THR A 10 -1.93 15.63 -12.58
C THR A 10 -2.71 14.50 -13.24
N ASP A 11 -2.07 13.35 -13.35
CA ASP A 11 -2.76 12.07 -13.48
C ASP A 11 -3.78 12.00 -12.32
N PRO A 12 -5.10 12.02 -12.57
CA PRO A 12 -6.03 11.63 -11.53
C PRO A 12 -5.93 10.12 -11.46
N LYS A 13 -4.92 9.61 -10.73
CA LYS A 13 -4.93 8.23 -10.27
C LYS A 13 -6.31 7.99 -9.66
N PRO A 14 -7.13 7.10 -10.23
CA PRO A 14 -8.53 7.02 -9.85
C PRO A 14 -8.58 6.66 -8.37
N ALA A 15 -9.42 7.43 -7.68
CA ALA A 15 -9.71 7.30 -6.28
C ALA A 15 -10.02 5.84 -5.92
N ALA A 16 -9.22 5.26 -5.03
CA ALA A 16 -9.73 4.27 -4.11
C ALA A 16 -10.49 5.03 -3.01
N THR A 17 -11.74 5.38 -3.33
CA THR A 17 -12.74 5.85 -2.36
C THR A 17 -13.20 4.65 -1.54
N ALA A 18 -12.48 4.39 -0.47
CA ALA A 18 -12.89 3.76 0.77
C ALA A 18 -11.72 4.09 1.70
N ALA A 19 -11.94 4.39 2.98
CA ALA A 19 -10.82 4.51 3.90
C ALA A 19 -10.01 3.21 3.84
N ASP A 20 -8.88 3.19 3.11
CA ASP A 20 -8.06 1.99 2.96
C ASP A 20 -7.74 1.53 4.38
N PRO A 21 -8.28 0.39 4.83
CA PRO A 21 -8.16 0.00 6.22
C PRO A 21 -6.67 -0.16 6.50
N GLN A 22 -6.13 0.70 7.37
CA GLN A 22 -4.73 0.61 7.76
C GLN A 22 -4.49 -0.79 8.29
N LEU A 23 -3.63 -1.58 7.65
CA LEU A 23 -3.34 -2.92 8.10
C LEU A 23 -2.13 -2.88 9.02
N ARG A 24 -2.31 -3.21 10.30
CA ARG A 24 -1.21 -3.38 11.25
C ARG A 24 -0.63 -4.77 11.14
N TYR A 25 0.68 -4.82 10.92
CA TYR A 25 1.41 -6.07 10.91
C TYR A 25 1.73 -6.51 12.34
N LEU A 26 1.37 -7.74 12.69
CA LEU A 26 1.57 -8.37 14.00
C LEU A 26 2.56 -9.54 13.95
N GLY A 27 3.04 -9.90 12.77
CA GLY A 27 4.04 -10.96 12.59
C GLY A 27 5.48 -10.50 12.88
N PRO A 28 6.46 -11.42 12.87
CA PRO A 28 7.88 -11.08 12.95
C PRO A 28 8.32 -10.28 11.73
N VAL A 29 9.34 -9.42 11.87
CA VAL A 29 9.84 -8.58 10.76
C VAL A 29 10.07 -9.43 9.51
N SER A 30 9.39 -9.07 8.42
CA SER A 30 9.35 -9.85 7.19
C SER A 30 9.37 -8.95 5.97
N THR A 31 9.85 -9.45 4.85
CA THR A 31 9.86 -8.69 3.59
C THR A 31 8.67 -9.11 2.75
N LEU A 32 7.82 -8.15 2.41
CA LEU A 32 6.67 -8.34 1.54
C LEU A 32 7.04 -7.90 0.12
N ASP A 33 7.09 -8.85 -0.79
CA ASP A 33 7.20 -8.55 -2.20
C ASP A 33 5.82 -8.20 -2.76
N LEU A 34 5.68 -6.97 -3.25
CA LEU A 34 4.44 -6.48 -3.83
C LEU A 34 4.59 -6.40 -5.36
N PRO A 35 3.48 -6.67 -6.08
CA PRO A 35 3.48 -6.58 -7.52
C PRO A 35 3.74 -5.12 -7.90
N ALA A 36 4.44 -4.97 -9.01
CA ALA A 36 4.89 -3.70 -9.47
C ALA A 36 3.75 -2.70 -9.66
N LYS A 37 3.79 -1.54 -8.98
CA LYS A 37 2.88 -0.43 -9.29
C LYS A 37 3.21 0.24 -10.64
N ASP A 38 4.45 0.09 -11.14
CA ASP A 38 4.96 0.71 -12.38
C ASP A 38 5.99 -0.19 -13.11
N GLY A 39 5.76 -1.50 -13.15
CA GLY A 39 6.68 -2.47 -13.79
C GLY A 39 7.96 -2.82 -13.00
N LYS A 40 8.18 -2.27 -11.79
CA LYS A 40 9.22 -2.72 -10.85
C LYS A 40 8.63 -3.38 -9.59
N PRO A 41 9.05 -4.61 -9.23
CA PRO A 41 8.62 -5.23 -7.98
C PRO A 41 9.02 -4.35 -6.81
N VAL A 42 8.09 -4.13 -5.88
CA VAL A 42 8.33 -3.30 -4.70
C VAL A 42 8.40 -4.22 -3.49
N SER A 43 9.61 -4.50 -3.03
CA SER A 43 9.80 -5.19 -1.77
C SER A 43 9.69 -4.19 -0.63
N ARG A 44 8.77 -4.44 0.32
CA ARG A 44 8.54 -3.60 1.49
C ARG A 44 8.77 -4.40 2.76
N SER A 45 9.59 -3.90 3.66
CA SER A 45 9.73 -4.50 5.00
C SER A 45 8.48 -4.24 5.84
N LEU A 46 7.82 -5.34 6.22
CA LEU A 46 6.78 -5.40 7.23
C LEU A 46 7.42 -5.49 8.60
N VAL A 47 7.16 -4.49 9.43
CA VAL A 47 7.69 -4.37 10.79
C VAL A 47 6.55 -4.58 11.76
N THR A 48 6.79 -5.40 12.78
CA THR A 48 5.80 -5.71 13.82
C THR A 48 5.29 -4.43 14.49
N GLY A 49 3.99 -4.33 14.70
CA GLY A 49 3.31 -3.16 15.27
C GLY A 49 3.10 -2.01 14.29
N LYS A 50 3.71 -2.02 13.10
CA LYS A 50 3.56 -0.93 12.12
C LYS A 50 2.27 -1.08 11.32
N ALA A 51 1.56 0.04 11.17
CA ALA A 51 0.38 0.15 10.31
C ALA A 51 0.79 0.55 8.88
N TYR A 52 0.16 -0.09 7.90
CA TYR A 52 0.38 0.16 6.49
C TYR A 52 -0.96 0.40 5.80
N SER A 53 -1.16 1.60 5.25
CA SER A 53 -2.34 1.98 4.47
C SER A 53 -2.19 1.72 2.97
N ASP A 54 -0.97 1.47 2.49
CA ASP A 54 -0.66 1.33 1.07
C ASP A 54 -0.43 -0.14 0.66
N LEU A 55 -0.94 -1.10 1.45
CA LEU A 55 -0.87 -2.51 1.11
C LEU A 55 -2.03 -2.90 0.20
N PRO A 56 -1.77 -3.53 -0.96
CA PRO A 56 -2.84 -4.01 -1.83
C PRO A 56 -3.56 -5.18 -1.17
N ALA A 57 -4.74 -4.94 -0.61
CA ALA A 57 -5.56 -5.95 0.04
C ALA A 57 -5.93 -7.13 -0.90
N ASP A 58 -5.92 -6.89 -2.22
CA ASP A 58 -6.20 -7.93 -3.20
C ASP A 58 -5.03 -8.90 -3.45
N HIS A 59 -3.80 -8.52 -3.05
CA HIS A 59 -2.61 -9.33 -3.28
C HIS A 59 -2.61 -10.63 -2.46
N GLN A 60 -2.28 -11.77 -3.09
CA GLN A 60 -2.36 -13.08 -2.45
C GLN A 60 -1.55 -13.16 -1.15
N THR A 61 -0.34 -12.58 -1.11
CA THR A 61 0.46 -12.57 0.13
C THR A 61 -0.21 -11.72 1.22
N VAL A 62 -0.83 -10.59 0.86
CA VAL A 62 -1.54 -9.74 1.84
C VAL A 62 -2.78 -10.47 2.36
N LYS A 63 -3.56 -11.12 1.49
CA LYS A 63 -4.68 -12.00 1.87
C LYS A 63 -4.23 -13.10 2.82
N ASN A 64 -3.18 -13.85 2.48
CA ASN A 64 -2.63 -14.90 3.33
C ASN A 64 -2.21 -14.35 4.71
N LEU A 65 -1.61 -13.16 4.76
CA LEU A 65 -1.23 -12.52 6.02
C LEU A 65 -2.46 -12.11 6.84
N ILE A 66 -3.52 -11.62 6.20
CA ILE A 66 -4.79 -11.28 6.86
C ILE A 66 -5.47 -12.55 7.40
N GLU A 67 -5.59 -13.59 6.59
CA GLU A 67 -6.18 -14.89 6.99
C GLU A 67 -5.42 -15.51 8.18
N ARG A 68 -4.10 -15.36 8.20
CA ARG A 68 -3.25 -15.79 9.31
C ARG A 68 -3.26 -14.84 10.51
N LYS A 69 -4.09 -13.78 10.48
CA LYS A 69 -4.17 -12.72 11.50
C LYS A 69 -2.82 -12.00 11.76
N LEU A 70 -1.91 -12.05 10.79
CA LEU A 70 -0.64 -11.33 10.81
C LEU A 70 -0.79 -9.91 10.31
N LEU A 71 -1.75 -9.63 9.43
CA LEU A 71 -2.19 -8.27 9.10
C LEU A 71 -3.61 -8.09 9.62
N VAL A 72 -3.80 -7.10 10.48
CA VAL A 72 -5.12 -6.81 11.05
C VAL A 72 -5.56 -5.38 10.70
N PRO A 73 -6.83 -5.16 10.33
CA PRO A 73 -7.33 -3.81 10.14
C PRO A 73 -7.26 -3.04 11.47
N VAL A 74 -6.58 -1.91 11.45
CA VAL A 74 -6.60 -0.90 12.49
C VAL A 74 -7.93 -0.18 12.34
N LYS A 75 -8.86 -0.50 13.23
CA LYS A 75 -10.10 0.25 13.34
C LYS A 75 -9.71 1.63 13.90
N ALA A 76 -9.98 2.67 13.12
CA ALA A 76 -9.86 4.06 13.57
C ALA A 76 -10.82 4.32 14.74
#